data_AF-A0A0S8EP54-F1
#
_entry.id   AF-A0A0S8EP54-F1
#
_cell.length_a   1.000
_cell.length_b   1.000
_cell.length_c   1.000
_cell.angle_alpha   90.00
_cell.angle_beta   90.00
_cell.angle_gamma   90.00
#
_symmetry.space_group_name_H-M   'P 1'
#
loop_
_entity.id
_entity.type
_entity.pdbx_description
1 polymer ?
#
loop_
_entity_poly.entity_id
_entity_poly.type
_entity_poly.pdbx_seq_one_letter_code
_entity_poly.pdbx_strand_id
1 'polypeptide(L)'
;VGIAEVAKEGYPDFTAWDPKDSHYDPKTDPENPRWIMVDVRFVRKFSHTVSLKSLKANPALKDMRLIQRGNRLSVMPVEKKEWLAILKMEKST
;
A
#
# COMPACT_ATOMS: atom_id res chain seq x y z
N VAL A 1 -10.63 -2.70 -6.17
CA VAL A 1 -9.34 -3.22 -5.66
C VAL A 1 -8.62 -3.93 -6.79
N GLY A 2 -7.29 -3.82 -6.86
CA GLY A 2 -6.50 -4.36 -7.97
C GLY A 2 -5.00 -4.16 -7.77
N ILE A 3 -4.24 -4.31 -8.85
CA ILE A 3 -2.78 -4.11 -8.88
C ILE A 3 -2.48 -2.77 -9.54
N ALA A 4 -1.53 -2.06 -8.95
CA ALA A 4 -0.82 -0.95 -9.54
C ALA A 4 0.69 -1.24 -9.50
N GLU A 5 1.45 -0.52 -10.32
CA GLU A 5 2.91 -0.56 -10.34
C GLU A 5 3.48 0.84 -10.08
N VAL A 6 4.71 0.91 -9.56
CA VAL A 6 5.42 2.18 -9.38
C VAL A 6 5.86 2.68 -10.76
N ALA A 7 5.32 3.81 -11.17
CA ALA A 7 5.64 4.46 -12.43
C ALA A 7 6.77 5.50 -12.29
N LYS A 8 6.92 6.06 -11.09
CA LYS A 8 8.01 6.98 -10.71
C LYS A 8 8.46 6.67 -9.29
N GLU A 9 9.77 6.56 -9.10
CA GLU A 9 10.39 6.37 -7.79
C GLU A 9 10.18 7.56 -6.85
N GLY A 10 10.61 7.41 -5.60
CA GLY A 10 10.36 8.38 -4.53
C GLY A 10 10.83 9.80 -4.86
N TYR A 11 9.95 10.77 -4.65
CA TYR A 11 10.26 12.19 -4.76
C TYR A 11 9.49 12.99 -3.69
N PRO A 12 9.87 14.25 -3.41
CA PRO A 12 9.23 15.05 -2.37
C PRO A 12 7.72 15.20 -2.58
N ASP A 13 6.95 14.96 -1.52
CA ASP A 13 5.51 15.19 -1.52
C ASP A 13 5.24 16.68 -1.31
N PHE A 14 4.94 17.38 -2.41
CA PHE A 14 4.68 18.82 -2.38
C PHE A 14 3.35 19.18 -1.69
N THR A 15 2.42 18.23 -1.50
CA THR A 15 1.14 18.49 -0.81
C THR A 15 1.35 18.82 0.66
N ALA A 16 2.44 18.30 1.26
CA ALA A 16 2.82 18.60 2.63
C ALA A 16 3.21 20.07 2.86
N TRP A 17 3.45 20.85 1.79
CA TRP A 17 3.76 22.29 1.88
C TRP A 17 2.55 23.19 1.66
N ASP A 18 1.39 22.67 1.23
CA ASP A 18 0.20 23.48 0.98
C ASP A 18 -0.66 23.59 2.24
N PRO A 19 -0.82 24.77 2.85
CA PRO A 19 -1.65 24.97 4.06
C PRO A 19 -3.13 24.62 3.89
N LYS A 20 -3.60 24.44 2.65
CA LYS A 20 -4.98 24.05 2.34
C LYS A 20 -5.15 22.54 2.20
N ASP A 21 -4.07 21.77 2.06
CA ASP A 21 -4.14 20.32 2.00
C ASP A 21 -4.40 19.72 3.40
N SER A 22 -5.15 18.63 3.46
CA SER A 22 -5.41 17.91 4.71
C SER A 22 -4.16 17.28 5.33
N HIS A 23 -3.10 17.09 4.54
CA HIS A 23 -1.82 16.51 4.97
C HIS A 23 -0.70 17.55 5.11
N TYR A 24 -1.04 18.84 5.17
CA TYR A 24 -0.09 19.92 5.43
C TYR A 24 0.77 19.65 6.67
N ASP A 25 2.09 19.77 6.52
CA ASP A 25 3.05 19.72 7.63
C ASP A 25 3.90 21.01 7.64
N PRO A 26 3.60 21.99 8.52
CA PRO A 26 4.33 23.26 8.58
C PRO A 26 5.80 23.12 8.98
N LYS A 27 6.25 21.91 9.36
CA LYS A 27 7.62 21.64 9.81
C LYS A 27 8.48 20.97 8.73
N THR A 28 7.93 20.63 7.56
CA THR A 28 8.72 20.05 6.46
C THR A 28 9.38 21.16 5.63
N ASP A 29 10.65 20.95 5.27
CA ASP A 29 11.48 21.91 4.53
C ASP A 29 11.59 21.46 3.06
N PRO A 30 11.36 22.31 2.06
CA PRO A 30 11.58 21.97 0.66
C PRO A 30 13.00 21.48 0.32
N GLU A 31 14.03 22.00 1.00
CA GLU A 31 15.42 21.59 0.78
C GLU A 31 15.77 20.28 1.51
N ASN A 32 14.96 19.89 2.51
CA ASN A 32 15.11 18.64 3.25
C ASN A 32 13.72 18.02 3.56
N PRO A 33 13.04 17.47 2.55
CA PRO A 33 11.64 17.05 2.67
C PRO A 33 11.48 15.81 3.53
N ARG A 34 10.53 15.86 4.47
CA ARG A 34 10.20 14.72 5.35
C ARG A 34 9.32 13.67 4.66
N TRP A 35 8.47 14.13 3.76
CA TRP A 35 7.44 13.33 3.12
C TRP A 35 7.83 13.04 1.67
N ILE A 36 7.77 11.77 1.32
CA ILE A 36 8.15 11.25 0.00
C ILE A 36 6.93 10.50 -0.56
N MET A 37 6.63 10.75 -1.83
CA MET A 37 5.58 10.06 -2.56
C MET A 37 6.13 9.41 -3.84
N VAL A 38 5.30 8.55 -4.44
CA VAL A 38 5.59 7.86 -5.70
C VAL A 38 4.39 8.03 -6.63
N ASP A 39 4.64 7.96 -7.94
CA ASP A 39 3.54 7.85 -8.89
C ASP A 39 3.24 6.38 -9.12
N VAL A 40 1.96 6.01 -9.10
CA VAL A 40 1.52 4.65 -9.42
C VAL A 40 0.73 4.64 -10.72
N ARG A 41 0.96 3.60 -11.52
CA ARG A 41 0.18 3.32 -12.73
C ARG A 41 -0.73 2.12 -12.49
N PHE A 42 -1.99 2.27 -12.88
CA PHE A 42 -2.95 1.18 -12.83
C PHE A 42 -2.52 0.04 -13.77
N VAL A 43 -2.53 -1.20 -13.26
CA VAL A 43 -2.22 -2.41 -14.05
C VAL A 43 -3.49 -3.18 -14.38
N ARG A 44 -4.23 -3.62 -13.36
CA ARG A 44 -5.49 -4.36 -13.56
C ARG A 44 -6.38 -4.39 -12.33
N LYS A 45 -7.67 -4.59 -12.54
CA LYS A 45 -8.63 -4.91 -11.47
C LYS A 45 -8.52 -6.37 -11.06
N PHE A 46 -8.88 -6.65 -9.82
CA PHE A 46 -9.10 -8.02 -9.36
C PHE A 46 -10.46 -8.55 -9.84
N SER A 47 -10.56 -9.85 -10.14
CA SER A 47 -11.83 -10.50 -10.51
C SER A 47 -12.86 -10.47 -9.37
N HIS A 48 -12.41 -10.53 -8.12
CA HIS A 48 -13.22 -10.25 -6.95
C HIS A 48 -12.35 -9.65 -5.84
N THR A 49 -12.99 -8.99 -4.87
CA THR A 49 -12.27 -8.39 -3.74
C THR A 49 -11.82 -9.45 -2.74
N VAL A 50 -10.52 -9.57 -2.53
CA VAL A 50 -9.97 -10.37 -1.42
C VAL A 50 -10.13 -9.58 -0.11
N SER A 51 -11.12 -9.96 0.70
CA SER A 51 -11.44 -9.24 1.93
C SER A 51 -10.39 -9.43 3.04
N LEU A 52 -10.29 -8.48 3.97
CA LEU A 52 -9.44 -8.63 5.16
C LEU A 52 -9.79 -9.88 5.99
N LYS A 53 -11.09 -10.25 6.05
CA LYS A 53 -11.54 -11.48 6.71
C LYS A 53 -10.95 -12.72 6.03
N SER A 54 -10.97 -12.75 4.69
CA SER A 54 -10.40 -13.84 3.89
C SER A 54 -8.89 -13.93 4.07
N LEU A 55 -8.17 -12.80 4.10
CA LEU A 55 -6.73 -12.77 4.34
C LEU A 55 -6.38 -13.37 5.72
N LYS A 56 -7.10 -12.95 6.77
CA LYS A 56 -6.91 -13.46 8.15
C LYS A 56 -7.22 -14.95 8.29
N ALA A 57 -8.15 -15.47 7.49
CA ALA A 57 -8.54 -16.87 7.52
C ALA A 57 -7.56 -17.79 6.75
N ASN A 58 -6.65 -17.24 5.95
CA ASN A 58 -5.74 -18.03 5.13
C ASN A 58 -4.44 -18.37 5.89
N PRO A 59 -4.15 -19.66 6.20
CA PRO A 59 -2.94 -20.05 6.91
C PRO A 59 -1.64 -19.69 6.18
N ALA A 60 -1.66 -19.59 4.85
CA ALA A 60 -0.49 -19.19 4.06
C ALA A 60 -0.07 -17.73 4.29
N LEU A 61 -0.96 -16.91 4.88
CA LEU A 61 -0.74 -15.49 5.16
C LEU A 61 -0.57 -15.20 6.66
N LYS A 62 -0.47 -16.22 7.52
CA LYS A 62 -0.46 -16.06 8.98
C LYS A 62 0.59 -15.07 9.51
N ASP A 63 1.72 -14.95 8.80
CA ASP A 63 2.85 -14.10 9.19
C ASP A 63 2.82 -12.72 8.50
N MET A 64 1.86 -12.49 7.59
CA MET A 64 1.78 -11.27 6.79
C MET A 64 1.57 -10.04 7.66
N ARG A 65 2.45 -9.04 7.49
CA ARG A 65 2.44 -7.80 8.30
C ARG A 65 1.07 -7.14 8.35
N LEU A 66 0.35 -7.10 7.23
CA LEU A 66 -0.98 -6.49 7.14
C LEU A 66 -1.97 -7.00 8.19
N ILE A 67 -1.92 -8.29 8.53
CA ILE A 67 -2.88 -8.91 9.44
C ILE A 67 -2.37 -9.04 10.88
N GLN A 68 -1.15 -8.59 11.16
CA GLN A 68 -0.59 -8.59 12.51
C GLN A 68 -1.36 -7.64 13.42
N ARG A 69 -1.59 -8.07 14.66
CA ARG A 69 -2.33 -7.28 15.66
C ARG A 69 -1.61 -5.95 15.90
N GLY A 70 -2.37 -4.86 15.82
CA GLY A 70 -1.85 -3.51 16.10
C GLY A 70 -1.11 -2.85 14.94
N ASN A 71 -0.92 -3.52 13.80
CA ASN A 71 -0.32 -2.89 12.63
C ASN A 71 -1.14 -1.66 12.19
N ARG A 72 -0.43 -0.57 11.87
CA ARG A 72 -0.97 0.71 11.38
C ARG A 72 -0.20 1.25 10.17
N LEU A 73 0.70 0.44 9.59
CA LEU A 73 1.44 0.81 8.39
C LEU A 73 0.48 0.83 7.19
N SER A 74 0.50 1.93 6.44
CA SER A 74 -0.22 2.08 5.16
C SER A 74 0.56 1.51 3.97
N VAL A 75 1.89 1.53 4.06
CA VAL A 75 2.81 0.98 3.06
C VAL A 75 3.68 -0.08 3.73
N MET A 76 3.76 -1.25 3.12
CA MET A 76 4.54 -2.36 3.67
C MET A 76 5.03 -3.28 2.54
N PRO A 77 6.18 -3.95 2.74
CA PRO A 77 6.61 -4.99 1.82
C PRO A 77 5.66 -6.19 1.89
N VAL A 78 5.52 -6.88 0.76
CA VAL A 78 4.78 -8.14 0.65
C VAL A 78 5.75 -9.20 0.13
N GLU A 79 5.86 -10.32 0.84
CA GLU A 79 6.74 -11.41 0.40
C GLU A 79 6.17 -12.10 -0.84
N LYS A 80 7.06 -12.68 -1.67
CA LYS A 80 6.65 -13.39 -2.89
C LYS A 80 5.60 -14.48 -2.62
N LYS A 81 5.73 -15.22 -1.51
CA LYS A 81 4.77 -16.26 -1.11
C LYS A 81 3.38 -15.69 -0.79
N GLU A 82 3.34 -14.53 -0.15
CA GLU A 82 2.10 -13.84 0.24
C GLU A 82 1.41 -13.27 -1.00
N TRP A 83 2.18 -12.63 -1.88
CA TRP A 83 1.71 -12.13 -3.16
C TRP A 83 1.04 -13.23 -3.98
N LEU A 84 1.72 -14.38 -4.16
CA LEU A 84 1.17 -15.51 -4.90
C LEU A 84 -0.09 -16.10 -4.24
N ALA A 85 -0.13 -16.16 -2.91
CA ALA A 85 -1.33 -16.61 -2.18
C ALA A 85 -2.52 -15.68 -2.42
N ILE A 86 -2.32 -14.36 -2.38
CA ILE A 86 -3.37 -13.36 -2.65
C ILE A 86 -3.86 -13.48 -4.10
N LEU A 87 -2.95 -13.61 -5.07
CA LEU A 87 -3.32 -13.81 -6.48
C LEU A 87 -4.10 -15.11 -6.71
N LYS A 88 -3.84 -16.16 -5.93
CA LYS A 88 -4.62 -17.40 -5.99
C LYS A 88 -6.01 -17.19 -5.40
N MET A 89 -6.10 -16.53 -4.24
CA MET A 89 -7.38 -16.20 -3.60
C MET A 89 -8.28 -15.41 -4.55
N GLU A 90 -7.72 -14.40 -5.24
CA GLU A 90 -8.42 -13.59 -6.25
C GLU A 90 -9.10 -14.42 -7.37
N LYS A 91 -8.60 -15.62 -7.67
CA LYS A 91 -9.11 -16.49 -8.73
C LYS A 91 -10.06 -17.57 -8.21
N SER A 92 -10.11 -17.78 -6.90
CA SER A 92 -10.92 -18.81 -6.26
C SER A 92 -12.19 -18.20 -5.71
N THR A 93 -13.33 -18.50 -6.33
CA THR A 93 -14.66 -18.12 -5.82
C THR A 93 -15.11 -19.09 -4.75
#